data_AF-A0AAN7A5E5-F1
#
_entry.id   AF-A0AAN7A5E5-F1
#
_cell.length_a   1.000
_cell.length_b   1.000
_cell.length_c   1.000
_cell.angle_alpha   90.00
_cell.angle_beta   90.00
_cell.angle_gamma   90.00
#
_symmetry.space_group_name_H-M   'P 1'
#
loop_
_entity.id
_entity.type
_entity.pdbx_description
1 polymer ?
#
loop_
_entity_poly.entity_id
_entity_poly.type
_entity_poly.pdbx_seq_one_letter_code
_entity_poly.pdbx_strand_id
1 'polypeptide(L)'
;MFNLKSIITLLALGVFSASAAPAPGASPMAEAEQPDQRACTTFNAPLGQCYNVPAAWNDRISTIINQDRQFRCVWFDGRSYANQVDDHLGDGDGYFNDRISSIRCG
;
A
#
# COMPACT_ATOMS: atom_id res chain seq x y z
N MET A 1 10.20 66.31 24.38
CA MET A 1 10.12 64.94 24.93
C MET A 1 9.21 64.14 24.00
N PHE A 2 9.78 63.32 23.12
CA PHE A 2 9.01 62.51 22.16
C PHE A 2 8.71 61.15 22.79
N ASN A 3 7.43 60.80 22.89
CA ASN A 3 6.93 59.57 23.52
C ASN A 3 6.82 58.48 22.45
N LEU A 4 7.79 57.56 22.40
CA LEU A 4 7.84 56.48 21.43
C LEU A 4 7.20 55.23 22.03
N LYS A 5 5.89 55.06 21.85
CA LYS A 5 5.20 53.79 22.12
C LYS A 5 5.27 52.93 20.86
N SER A 6 6.32 52.11 20.76
CA SER A 6 6.47 51.12 19.68
C SER A 6 5.43 50.01 19.81
N ILE A 7 4.54 49.90 18.84
CA ILE A 7 3.62 48.77 18.66
C ILE A 7 4.34 47.75 17.79
N ILE A 8 4.75 46.62 18.37
CA ILE A 8 5.32 45.49 17.64
C ILE A 8 4.15 44.57 17.25
N THR A 9 3.79 44.60 15.98
CA THR A 9 2.76 43.71 15.41
C THR A 9 3.39 42.35 15.13
N LEU A 10 3.03 41.33 15.91
CA LEU A 10 3.41 39.94 15.65
C LEU A 10 2.64 39.44 14.41
N LEU A 11 3.32 39.28 13.28
CA LEU A 11 2.80 38.52 12.14
C LEU A 11 2.92 37.02 12.48
N ALA A 12 1.83 36.41 12.94
CA ALA A 12 1.73 34.96 13.04
C ALA A 12 1.62 34.39 11.62
N LEU A 13 2.73 33.88 11.09
CA LEU A 13 2.75 33.11 9.85
C LEU A 13 1.97 31.80 10.07
N GLY A 14 0.72 31.77 9.64
CA GLY A 14 -0.07 30.55 9.54
C GLY A 14 0.54 29.62 8.50
N VAL A 15 1.28 28.62 8.97
CA VAL A 15 1.73 27.52 8.12
C VAL A 15 0.50 26.66 7.84
N PHE A 16 -0.10 26.82 6.67
CA PHE A 16 -1.06 25.86 6.15
C PHE A 16 -0.28 24.62 5.72
N SER A 17 -0.19 23.63 6.60
CA SER A 17 0.21 22.29 6.21
C SER A 17 -0.85 21.73 5.26
N ALA A 18 -0.61 21.83 3.95
CA ALA A 18 -1.40 21.11 2.97
C ALA A 18 -1.05 19.63 3.09
N SER A 19 -1.88 18.85 3.78
CA SER A 19 -1.85 17.40 3.62
C SER A 19 -2.41 17.09 2.23
N ALA A 20 -1.58 16.55 1.35
CA ALA A 20 -2.05 15.95 0.12
C ALA A 20 -2.93 14.75 0.51
N ALA A 21 -4.25 14.93 0.46
CA ALA A 21 -5.17 13.81 0.54
C ALA A 21 -4.99 12.95 -0.73
N PRO A 22 -4.94 11.61 -0.61
CA PRO A 22 -4.87 10.75 -1.79
C PRO A 22 -6.08 11.06 -2.70
N ALA A 23 -5.83 11.17 -4.00
CA ALA A 23 -6.87 11.45 -4.98
C ALA A 23 -7.97 10.38 -4.87
N PRO A 24 -9.26 10.78 -4.80
CA PRO A 24 -10.35 9.82 -4.82
C PRO A 24 -10.29 9.04 -6.15
N GLY A 25 -9.99 7.74 -6.07
CA GLY A 25 -9.98 6.84 -7.23
C GLY A 25 -8.62 6.25 -7.61
N ALA A 26 -7.52 6.59 -6.93
CA ALA A 26 -6.28 5.84 -7.09
C ALA A 26 -6.37 4.51 -6.31
N SER A 27 -6.61 3.41 -7.01
CA SER A 27 -6.48 2.06 -6.45
C SER A 27 -5.13 1.48 -6.89
N PRO A 28 -4.18 1.28 -5.99
CA PRO A 28 -2.91 0.62 -6.32
C PRO A 28 -3.16 -0.75 -6.93
N MET A 29 -2.34 -1.05 -7.94
CA MET A 29 -2.41 -2.28 -8.72
C MET A 29 -1.36 -3.26 -8.21
N ALA A 30 -1.83 -4.33 -7.57
CA ALA A 30 -0.98 -5.43 -7.12
C ALA A 30 -1.28 -6.68 -7.95
N GLU A 31 -0.28 -7.19 -8.64
CA GLU A 31 -0.39 -8.38 -9.47
C GLU A 31 0.03 -9.63 -8.70
N ALA A 32 -0.61 -10.75 -9.01
CA ALA A 32 -0.31 -12.06 -8.46
C ALA A 32 -0.41 -13.14 -9.55
N GLU A 33 0.40 -14.19 -9.42
CA GLU A 33 0.36 -15.38 -10.28
C GLU A 33 0.06 -16.65 -9.45
N GLN A 34 -0.66 -17.60 -10.06
CA GLN A 34 -0.88 -18.95 -9.53
C GLN A 34 0.12 -19.95 -10.12
N PRO A 35 0.63 -20.91 -9.33
CA PRO A 35 1.67 -21.83 -9.79
C PRO A 35 1.16 -22.89 -10.77
N ASP A 36 -0.11 -23.28 -10.67
CA ASP A 36 -0.70 -24.41 -11.39
C ASP A 36 -1.04 -24.10 -12.85
N GLN A 37 -1.54 -22.90 -13.12
CA GLN A 37 -1.99 -22.47 -14.45
C GLN A 37 -1.14 -21.34 -15.04
N ARG A 38 -0.18 -20.77 -14.27
CA ARG A 38 0.44 -19.48 -14.58
C ARG A 38 -0.60 -18.41 -14.89
N ALA A 39 -1.74 -18.50 -14.19
CA ALA A 39 -2.78 -17.50 -14.30
C ALA A 39 -2.30 -16.25 -13.57
N CYS A 40 -2.46 -15.08 -14.18
CA CYS A 40 -2.12 -13.78 -13.59
C CYS A 40 -3.38 -12.95 -13.37
N THR A 41 -3.43 -12.20 -12.27
CA THR A 41 -4.48 -11.21 -12.03
C THR A 41 -3.92 -9.98 -11.34
N THR A 42 -4.60 -8.85 -11.55
CA THR A 42 -4.36 -7.63 -10.80
C THR A 42 -5.47 -7.41 -9.77
N PHE A 43 -5.08 -7.08 -8.54
CA PHE A 43 -5.96 -6.65 -7.47
C PHE A 43 -5.93 -5.13 -7.36
N ASN A 44 -7.11 -4.51 -7.46
CA ASN A 44 -7.32 -3.09 -7.22
C ASN A 44 -7.66 -2.88 -5.73
N ALA A 45 -6.66 -2.92 -4.87
CA ALA A 45 -6.86 -2.81 -3.42
C ALA A 45 -7.12 -1.33 -3.05
N PRO A 46 -8.25 -0.98 -2.39
CA PRO A 46 -8.48 0.39 -1.96
C PRO A 46 -7.42 0.85 -0.95
N LEU A 47 -6.95 2.09 -1.08
CA LEU A 47 -5.91 2.64 -0.20
C LEU A 47 -6.33 2.61 1.27
N GLY A 48 -5.41 2.14 2.13
CA GLY A 48 -5.58 2.06 3.57
C GLY A 48 -6.57 0.99 4.05
N GLN A 49 -7.18 0.23 3.15
CA GLN A 49 -8.18 -0.80 3.47
C GLN A 49 -7.59 -2.20 3.26
N CYS A 50 -7.95 -3.16 4.12
CA CYS A 50 -7.69 -4.56 3.82
C CYS A 50 -8.68 -5.05 2.76
N TYR A 51 -8.15 -5.58 1.67
CA TYR A 51 -8.89 -6.19 0.58
C TYR A 51 -8.70 -7.71 0.67
N ASN A 52 -9.80 -8.45 0.79
CA ASN A 52 -9.76 -9.91 0.75
C ASN A 52 -9.57 -10.37 -0.68
N VAL A 53 -8.62 -11.27 -0.89
CA VAL A 53 -8.38 -11.90 -2.19
C VAL A 53 -9.62 -12.75 -2.55
N PRO A 54 -10.07 -12.74 -3.83
CA PRO A 54 -11.20 -13.56 -4.26
C PRO A 54 -10.97 -15.05 -3.97
N ALA A 55 -12.04 -15.81 -3.70
CA ALA A 55 -11.94 -17.22 -3.32
C ALA A 55 -11.18 -18.11 -4.32
N ALA A 56 -11.17 -17.77 -5.62
CA ALA A 56 -10.40 -18.48 -6.65
C ALA A 56 -8.88 -18.30 -6.53
N TRP A 57 -8.44 -17.29 -5.77
CA TRP A 57 -7.04 -16.87 -5.60
C TRP A 57 -6.56 -16.98 -4.15
N ASN A 58 -7.48 -17.05 -3.19
CA ASN A 58 -7.17 -17.27 -1.78
C ASN A 58 -6.37 -18.56 -1.61
N ASP A 59 -5.21 -18.47 -0.95
CA ASP A 59 -4.30 -19.59 -0.70
C ASP A 59 -3.78 -20.26 -1.99
N ARG A 60 -3.58 -19.50 -3.07
CA ARG A 60 -3.13 -20.02 -4.38
C ARG A 60 -2.16 -19.08 -5.12
N ILE A 61 -1.51 -18.19 -4.40
CA ILE A 61 -0.60 -17.19 -4.96
C ILE A 61 0.84 -17.65 -4.70
N SER A 62 1.64 -17.73 -5.77
CA SER A 62 3.06 -18.12 -5.71
C SER A 62 4.03 -17.01 -6.13
N THR A 63 3.51 -15.93 -6.71
CA THR A 63 4.29 -14.78 -7.16
C THR A 63 3.50 -13.51 -6.91
N ILE A 64 4.18 -12.44 -6.49
CA ILE A 64 3.57 -11.12 -6.26
C ILE A 64 4.40 -10.02 -6.91
N ILE A 65 3.72 -9.03 -7.47
CA ILE A 65 4.35 -7.84 -8.04
C ILE A 65 3.48 -6.63 -7.70
N ASN A 66 4.05 -5.65 -7.01
CA ASN A 66 3.45 -4.35 -6.91
C ASN A 66 3.79 -3.55 -8.18
N GLN A 67 2.81 -3.41 -9.08
CA GLN A 67 2.99 -2.65 -10.32
C GLN A 67 3.08 -1.15 -10.05
N ASP A 68 2.44 -0.68 -8.98
CA ASP A 68 2.42 0.73 -8.61
C ASP A 68 3.49 1.06 -7.56
N ARG A 69 4.63 1.57 -8.03
CA ARG A 69 5.75 1.95 -7.18
C ARG A 69 5.47 3.19 -6.31
N GLN A 70 4.36 3.89 -6.52
CA GLN A 70 3.99 5.05 -5.69
C GLN A 70 3.38 4.64 -4.35
N PHE A 71 2.81 3.43 -4.28
CA PHE A 71 2.19 2.90 -3.06
C PHE A 71 2.94 1.66 -2.59
N ARG A 72 2.84 1.35 -1.31
CA ARG A 72 3.42 0.13 -0.74
C ARG A 72 2.31 -0.85 -0.40
N CYS A 73 2.39 -2.06 -0.94
CA CYS A 73 1.46 -3.13 -0.62
C CYS A 73 2.03 -4.09 0.42
N VAL A 74 1.17 -4.58 1.29
CA VAL A 74 1.47 -5.61 2.30
C VAL A 74 0.45 -6.73 2.10
N TRP A 75 0.93 -7.96 2.05
CA TRP A 75 0.14 -9.18 1.85
C TRP A 75 -0.02 -9.94 3.16
N PHE A 76 -1.10 -10.70 3.32
CA PHE A 76 -1.40 -11.34 4.59
C PHE A 76 -2.01 -12.74 4.46
N ASP A 77 -1.64 -13.61 5.40
CA ASP A 77 -2.33 -14.88 5.73
C ASP A 77 -2.88 -14.90 7.18
N GLY A 78 -2.83 -13.75 7.85
CA GLY A 78 -2.84 -13.60 9.31
C GLY A 78 -1.50 -13.06 9.84
N ARG A 79 -0.39 -13.35 9.15
CA ARG A 79 0.90 -12.65 9.24
C ARG A 79 1.05 -11.65 8.10
N SER A 80 2.03 -10.75 8.20
CA SER A 80 2.29 -9.73 7.17
C SER A 80 3.54 -10.03 6.35
N TYR A 81 3.44 -9.88 5.03
CA TYR A 81 4.54 -9.95 4.08
C TYR A 81 4.63 -8.64 3.30
N ALA A 82 5.75 -7.93 3.45
CA ALA A 82 5.87 -6.55 2.96
C ALA A 82 6.82 -6.41 1.77
N ASN A 83 7.25 -7.52 1.17
CA ASN A 83 8.01 -7.49 -0.08
C ASN A 83 7.11 -6.97 -1.21
N GLN A 84 7.69 -6.13 -2.06
CA GLN A 84 6.95 -5.48 -3.14
C GLN A 84 6.97 -6.31 -4.41
N VAL A 85 8.00 -7.12 -4.60
CA VAL A 85 8.16 -8.03 -5.73
C VAL A 85 8.78 -9.31 -5.18
N ASP A 86 8.20 -10.43 -5.55
CA ASP A 86 8.70 -11.77 -5.25
C ASP A 86 8.20 -12.70 -6.35
N ASP A 87 9.11 -13.16 -7.20
CA ASP A 87 8.83 -14.05 -8.32
C ASP A 87 8.71 -15.52 -7.92
N HIS A 88 9.03 -15.86 -6.67
CA HIS A 88 9.00 -17.24 -6.19
C HIS A 88 8.77 -17.32 -4.68
N LEU A 89 7.53 -17.10 -4.22
CA LEU A 89 7.16 -17.17 -2.79
C LEU A 89 7.49 -18.51 -2.12
N GLY A 90 7.65 -19.58 -2.91
CA GLY A 90 8.02 -20.91 -2.45
C GLY A 90 9.52 -21.10 -2.22
N ASP A 91 10.35 -20.11 -2.51
CA ASP A 91 11.76 -20.13 -2.19
C ASP A 91 12.02 -19.83 -0.70
N GLY A 92 13.25 -20.08 -0.23
CA GLY A 92 13.63 -19.83 1.16
C GLY A 92 12.79 -20.61 2.19
N ASP A 93 12.07 -19.90 3.05
CA ASP A 93 11.18 -20.51 4.06
C ASP A 93 9.80 -20.88 3.50
N GLY A 94 9.48 -20.44 2.28
CA GLY A 94 8.28 -20.77 1.53
C GLY A 94 6.98 -20.39 2.22
N TYR A 95 7.02 -19.61 3.31
CA TYR A 95 5.88 -19.54 4.23
C TYR A 95 4.66 -18.96 3.53
N PHE A 96 4.80 -17.89 2.75
CA PHE A 96 3.65 -17.22 2.13
C PHE A 96 3.15 -17.87 0.82
N ASN A 97 3.88 -18.86 0.28
CA ASN A 97 3.47 -19.55 -0.93
C ASN A 97 2.12 -20.26 -0.73
N ASP A 98 1.14 -19.94 -1.57
CA ASP A 98 -0.21 -20.53 -1.52
C ASP A 98 -0.90 -20.33 -0.16
N ARG A 99 -0.68 -19.18 0.49
CA ARG A 99 -1.35 -18.83 1.77
C ARG A 99 -1.94 -17.43 1.85
N ILE A 100 -1.67 -16.60 0.85
CA ILE A 100 -2.13 -15.21 0.87
C ILE A 100 -3.66 -15.19 0.75
N SER A 101 -4.30 -14.45 1.67
CA SER A 101 -5.75 -14.29 1.76
C SER A 101 -6.21 -12.83 1.69
N SER A 102 -5.32 -11.88 1.95
CA SER A 102 -5.64 -10.45 1.86
C SER A 102 -4.43 -9.58 1.54
N ILE A 103 -4.71 -8.36 1.09
CA ILE A 103 -3.73 -7.34 0.74
C ILE A 103 -4.20 -5.97 1.26
N ARG A 104 -3.26 -5.12 1.67
CA ARG A 104 -3.50 -3.70 1.94
C ARG A 104 -2.40 -2.88 1.32
N CYS A 105 -2.77 -1.82 0.60
CA CYS A 105 -1.82 -0.89 0.02
C CYS A 105 -2.02 0.52 0.58
N GLY A 106 -0.94 1.31 0.68
CA GLY A 106 -0.96 2.66 1.23
C GLY A 106 0.33 3.42 1.00
#